data_AF-A0A7Y3XKY3-F1
#
_entry.id   AF-A0A7Y3XKY3-F1
#
_cell.length_a   1.000
_cell.length_b   1.000
_cell.length_c   1.000
_cell.angle_alpha   90.00
_cell.angle_beta   90.00
_cell.angle_gamma   90.00
#
_symmetry.space_group_name_H-M   'P 1'
#
loop_
_entity.id
_entity.type
_entity.pdbx_description
1 polymer ?
#
loop_
_entity_poly.entity_id
_entity_poly.type
_entity_poly.pdbx_seq_one_letter_code
_entity_poly.pdbx_strand_id
1 'polypeptide(L)' 'MYRKDQIKGIIALVLFGCIAIAYFFFENEEIAKTASIIGIALWLISMYFLNKKFKN' A
#
# COMPACT_ATOMS: atom_id res chain seq x y z
N MET A 1 -8.55 -10.99 15.76
CA MET A 1 -8.45 -9.99 14.67
C MET A 1 -9.17 -10.58 13.46
N TYR A 2 -10.13 -9.87 12.86
CA TYR A 2 -10.84 -10.39 11.67
C TYR A 2 -9.84 -10.55 10.51
N ARG A 3 -9.97 -11.63 9.71
CA ARG A 3 -9.08 -11.91 8.56
C ARG A 3 -8.96 -10.71 7.60
N LYS A 4 -10.06 -9.97 7.43
CA LYS A 4 -10.09 -8.71 6.66
C LYS A 4 -9.08 -7.70 7.20
N ASP A 5 -9.07 -7.45 8.51
CA ASP A 5 -8.18 -6.46 9.12
C ASP A 5 -6.71 -6.91 9.11
N GLN A 6 -6.45 -8.22 9.22
CA GLN A 6 -5.09 -8.77 9.05
C GLN A 6 -4.56 -8.50 7.64
N ILE A 7 -5.38 -8.73 6.61
CA ILE A 7 -4.97 -8.48 5.22
C ILE A 7 -4.75 -6.98 4.99
N LYS A 8 -5.61 -6.11 5.56
CA LYS A 8 -5.38 -4.65 5.50
C LYS A 8 -4.05 -4.24 6.11
N GLY A 9 -3.70 -4.82 7.25
CA GLY A 9 -2.43 -4.59 7.93
C GLY A 9 -1.23 -5.04 7.09
N ILE A 10 -1.29 -6.23 6.48
CA ILE A 10 -0.22 -6.74 5.60
C ILE A 10 -0.03 -5.83 4.38
N ILE A 11 -1.12 -5.43 3.71
CA ILE A 11 -1.05 -4.54 2.54
C ILE A 11 -0.41 -3.20 2.94
N ALA A 12 -0.80 -2.63 4.08
CA ALA A 12 -0.21 -1.38 4.58
C ALA A 12 1.29 -1.55 4.89
N LEU A 13 1.69 -2.63 5.56
CA LEU A 13 3.08 -2.91 5.90
C LEU A 13 3.98 -3.00 4.65
N VAL A 14 3.51 -3.73 3.62
CA VAL A 14 4.24 -3.88 2.35
C VAL A 14 4.38 -2.53 1.64
N LEU A 15 3.29 -1.75 1.57
CA LEU A 15 3.31 -0.45 0.91
C LEU A 15 4.21 0.56 1.60
N PHE A 16 4.13 0.67 2.93
CA PHE A 16 5.03 1.55 3.68
C PHE A 16 6.48 1.09 3.56
N GLY A 17 6.74 -0.21 3.53
CA GLY A 17 8.06 -0.78 3.25
C GLY A 17 8.60 -0.35 1.87
N CYS A 18 7.80 -0.46 0.82
CA CYS A 18 8.19 -0.03 -0.53
C CYS A 18 8.46 1.48 -0.61
N ILE A 19 7.62 2.30 0.03
CA ILE A 19 7.81 3.76 0.07
C ILE A 19 9.10 4.12 0.84
N ALA A 20 9.34 3.47 1.98
CA ALA A 20 10.54 3.69 2.77
C ALA A 20 11.82 3.30 2.03
N ILE A 21 11.81 2.14 1.33
CA ILE A 21 12.93 1.70 0.49
C ILE A 21 13.13 2.67 -0.67
N ALA A 22 12.06 3.08 -1.35
CA ALA A 22 12.16 4.04 -2.45
C ALA A 22 12.76 5.37 -1.98
N TYR A 23 12.37 5.87 -0.80
CA TYR A 23 12.91 7.08 -0.22
C TYR A 23 14.41 6.94 0.13
N PHE A 24 14.79 5.82 0.75
CA PHE A 24 16.16 5.61 1.23
C PHE A 24 17.16 5.33 0.09
N PHE A 25 16.72 4.65 -0.98
CA PHE A 25 17.61 4.24 -2.06
C PHE A 25 17.71 5.23 -3.22
N PHE A 26 16.65 6.01 -3.50
CA PHE A 26 16.61 6.80 -4.73
C PHE A 26 17.03 8.26 -4.56
N GLU A 27 17.15 8.82 -3.34
CA GLU A 27 17.51 10.23 -2.99
C GLU A 27 16.78 11.35 -3.78
N ASN A 28 15.92 10.98 -4.72
CA ASN A 28 15.27 11.84 -5.68
C ASN A 28 13.80 11.99 -5.27
N GLU A 29 13.43 13.20 -4.87
CA GLU A 29 12.09 13.53 -4.40
C GLU A 29 11.01 13.19 -5.43
N GLU A 30 11.27 13.30 -6.74
CA GLU A 30 10.27 13.00 -7.77
C GLU A 30 9.92 11.52 -7.82
N ILE A 31 10.93 10.65 -7.63
CA ILE A 31 10.74 9.20 -7.61
C ILE A 31 10.00 8.80 -6.34
N ALA A 32 10.40 9.33 -5.19
CA ALA A 32 9.73 9.05 -3.91
C ALA A 32 8.26 9.54 -3.91
N LYS A 33 8.00 10.73 -4.50
CA LYS A 33 6.66 11.28 -4.65
C LYS A 33 5.79 10.42 -5.56
N THR A 34 6.32 10.02 -6.71
CA THR A 34 5.64 9.13 -7.65
C THR A 34 5.36 7.76 -7.02
N ALA A 35 6.34 7.17 -6.36
CA ALA A 35 6.20 5.90 -5.66
C ALA A 35 5.15 5.97 -4.53
N SER A 36 5.08 7.09 -3.80
CA SER A 36 4.07 7.32 -2.77
C SER A 36 2.67 7.42 -3.35
N ILE A 37 2.48 8.15 -4.45
CA ILE A 37 1.19 8.28 -5.14
C ILE A 37 0.74 6.92 -5.68
N ILE A 38 1.62 6.19 -6.35
CA ILE A 38 1.34 4.84 -6.86
C ILE A 38 1.01 3.89 -5.71
N GLY A 39 1.76 3.96 -4.61
CA GLY A 39 1.52 3.15 -3.42
C GLY A 39 0.14 3.39 -2.80
N ILE A 40 -0.27 4.66 -2.67
CA ILE A 40 -1.60 5.03 -2.17
C ILE A 40 -2.70 4.54 -3.14
N ALA A 41 -2.52 4.69 -4.44
CA ALA A 41 -3.48 4.20 -5.43
C ALA A 41 -3.65 2.68 -5.35
N LEU A 42 -2.54 1.93 -5.27
CA LEU A 42 -2.54 0.47 -5.07
C LEU A 42 -3.23 0.06 -3.77
N TRP A 43 -3.02 0.83 -2.69
CA TRP A 43 -3.71 0.60 -1.42
C TRP A 43 -5.22 0.69 -1.58
N LEU A 44 -5.72 1.78 -2.16
CA LEU A 44 -7.15 2.03 -2.33
C LEU A 44 -7.80 0.95 -3.22
N ILE A 45 -7.14 0.58 -4.32
CA ILE A 45 -7.59 -0.51 -5.19
C ILE A 45 -7.66 -1.83 -4.41
N SER A 46 -6.60 -2.16 -3.66
CA SER A 46 -6.55 -3.38 -2.86
C SER A 46 -7.66 -3.41 -1.80
N MET A 47 -7.92 -2.27 -1.14
CA MET A 47 -9.01 -2.13 -0.17
C MET A 47 -10.38 -2.32 -0.82
N TYR A 48 -10.60 -1.77 -2.01
CA TYR A 48 -11.85 -1.93 -2.77
C TYR A 48 -12.11 -3.40 -3.11
N PHE A 49 -11.12 -4.09 -3.70
CA PHE A 49 -11.24 -5.52 -4.02
C PHE A 49 -11.41 -6.39 -2.78
N LEU A 50 -10.67 -6.10 -1.71
CA LEU A 50 -10.81 -6.80 -0.44
C LEU A 50 -12.23 -6.65 0.10
N ASN A 51 -12.77 -5.43 0.12
CA ASN A 51 -14.11 -5.17 0.64
C ASN A 51 -15.19 -5.83 -0.23
N LYS A 52 -15.00 -5.90 -1.55
CA LYS A 52 -15.88 -6.65 -2.46
C LYS A 52 -15.83 -8.15 -2.19
N LYS A 53 -14.64 -8.72 -1.97
CA LYS A 53 -14.45 -10.16 -1.71
C LYS A 53 -15.09 -10.62 -0.41
N PHE A 54 -15.07 -9.79 0.63
CA PHE A 54 -15.65 -10.12 1.95
C PHE A 54 -17.12 -9.68 2.11
N LYS A 55 -17.73 -9.08 1.07
CA LYS A 55 -19.15 -8.69 1.07
C LYS A 55 -20.06 -9.75 0.40
N ASN A 56 -19.50 -10.66 -0.39
CA ASN A 56 -20.14 -11.88 -0.87
C ASN A 56 -19.81 -13.06 0.07
#